data_AF-A0A0D0IHI6-F1
#
_entry.id   AF-A0A0D0IHI6-F1
#
_cell.length_a   1.000
_cell.length_b   1.000
_cell.length_c   1.000
_cell.angle_alpha   90.00
_cell.angle_beta   90.00
_cell.angle_gamma   90.00
#
_symmetry.space_group_name_H-M   'P 1'
#
loop_
_entity.id
_entity.type
_entity.pdbx_description
1 polymer ?
#
loop_
_entity_poly.entity_id
_entity_poly.type
_entity_poly.pdbx_seq_one_letter_code
_entity_poly.pdbx_strand_id
1 'polypeptide(L)'
;MTGRRGRRVLAGVAGAALLLGIGMAPSAQMTEAAFTDSDHARTTITALRLAPPQITGFSSCIRPPVLGGSFMKIVFQWPNAAAPYSTMTSANVQWRVGTTVIAPVVTGPNAQGRYTADITTGLLSGLLGSLLGADVILEMRTTYSGWTSPGVTTATYNAPLIAGAPTCTPANGV
;
A
#
# COMPACT_ATOMS: atom_id res chain seq x y z
N MET A 1 -30.28 40.40 44.36
CA MET A 1 -30.15 39.55 43.14
C MET A 1 -29.26 40.22 42.08
N THR A 2 -28.03 40.65 42.41
CA THR A 2 -27.23 41.54 41.54
C THR A 2 -25.93 40.92 40.98
N GLY A 3 -25.45 39.78 41.51
CA GLY A 3 -24.17 39.17 41.08
C GLY A 3 -24.22 38.25 39.85
N ARG A 4 -25.41 37.78 39.41
CA ARG A 4 -25.53 36.81 38.31
C ARG A 4 -25.48 37.44 36.91
N ARG A 5 -25.91 38.70 36.74
CA ARG A 5 -25.88 39.38 35.44
C ARG A 5 -24.46 39.75 35.01
N GLY A 6 -23.62 40.23 35.92
CA GLY A 6 -22.24 40.61 35.62
C GLY A 6 -21.37 39.45 35.12
N ARG A 7 -21.50 38.26 35.75
CA ARG A 7 -20.77 37.05 35.34
C ARG A 7 -21.14 36.55 33.94
N ARG A 8 -22.39 36.73 33.50
CA ARG A 8 -22.84 36.33 32.14
C ARG A 8 -22.32 37.27 31.06
N VAL A 9 -22.25 38.57 31.35
CA VAL A 9 -21.69 39.56 30.41
C VAL A 9 -20.19 39.34 30.24
N LEU A 10 -19.46 39.10 31.34
CA LEU A 10 -18.03 38.83 31.30
C LEU A 10 -17.69 37.54 30.51
N ALA A 11 -18.47 36.48 30.69
CA ALA A 11 -18.31 35.25 29.91
C ALA A 11 -18.59 35.45 28.41
N GLY A 12 -19.59 36.28 28.07
CA GLY A 12 -19.90 36.61 26.67
C GLY A 12 -18.78 37.41 25.99
N VAL A 13 -18.21 38.39 26.68
CA VAL A 13 -17.08 39.18 26.15
C VAL A 13 -15.82 38.33 25.99
N ALA A 14 -15.52 37.47 26.96
CA ALA A 14 -14.39 36.54 26.85
C ALA A 14 -14.54 35.56 25.68
N GLY A 15 -15.75 35.02 25.47
CA GLY A 15 -16.06 34.15 24.34
C GLY A 15 -15.94 34.85 22.99
N ALA A 16 -16.44 36.08 22.88
CA ALA A 16 -16.33 36.88 21.67
C ALA A 16 -14.88 37.26 21.33
N ALA A 17 -14.08 37.60 22.34
CA ALA A 17 -12.66 37.90 22.16
C ALA A 17 -11.87 36.67 21.67
N LEU A 18 -12.19 35.47 22.18
CA LEU A 18 -11.56 34.22 21.72
C LEU A 18 -11.91 33.90 20.26
N LEU A 19 -13.17 34.07 19.87
CA LEU A 19 -13.63 33.82 18.50
C LEU A 19 -13.01 34.80 17.49
N LEU A 20 -12.88 36.07 17.88
CA LEU A 20 -12.18 37.07 17.06
C LEU A 20 -10.68 36.75 16.92
N GLY A 21 -10.04 36.24 17.99
CA GLY A 21 -8.64 35.83 17.96
C GLY A 21 -8.37 34.65 17.01
N ILE A 22 -9.28 33.69 16.92
CA ILE A 22 -9.13 32.53 16.01
C ILE A 22 -9.37 32.96 14.54
N GLY A 23 -10.31 33.87 14.29
CA GLY A 23 -10.58 34.38 12.94
C GLY A 23 -9.46 35.26 12.36
N MET A 24 -8.64 35.86 13.22
CA MET A 24 -7.48 36.69 12.81
C MET A 24 -6.16 35.90 12.76
N ALA A 25 -6.17 34.61 13.11
CA ALA A 25 -4.98 33.78 12.98
C ALA A 25 -4.64 33.66 11.47
N PRO A 26 -3.42 34.01 11.04
CA PRO A 26 -3.03 33.85 9.65
C PRO A 26 -3.19 32.38 9.27
N SER A 27 -3.87 32.12 8.15
CA SER A 27 -3.95 30.77 7.57
C SER A 27 -2.54 30.25 7.38
N ALA A 28 -2.27 29.02 7.81
CA ALA A 28 -0.99 28.36 7.64
C ALA A 28 -0.52 28.53 6.19
N GLN A 29 0.48 29.38 5.98
CA GLN A 29 1.04 29.58 4.66
C GLN A 29 1.91 28.37 4.33
N MET A 30 1.83 27.88 3.10
CA MET A 30 2.79 26.91 2.61
C MET A 30 4.16 27.59 2.56
N THR A 31 5.03 27.28 3.52
CA THR A 31 6.41 27.76 3.51
C THR A 31 7.19 26.94 2.49
N GLU A 32 7.44 27.52 1.33
CA GLU A 32 8.41 26.97 0.37
C GLU A 32 9.82 27.21 0.95
N ALA A 33 10.52 26.14 1.29
CA ALA A 33 11.90 26.23 1.76
C ALA A 33 12.81 26.50 0.56
N ALA A 34 13.08 27.78 0.28
CA ALA A 34 14.11 28.18 -0.65
C ALA A 34 15.47 28.22 0.08
N PHE A 35 16.41 27.36 -0.32
CA PHE A 35 17.80 27.46 0.11
C PHE A 35 18.42 28.67 -0.59
N THR A 36 18.49 29.81 0.09
CA THR A 36 19.23 31.00 -0.37
C THR A 36 20.70 30.87 0.00
N ASP A 37 21.43 30.03 -0.73
CA ASP A 37 22.88 30.20 -0.87
C ASP A 37 23.15 31.05 -2.13
N SER A 38 24.24 31.82 -2.12
CA SER A 38 24.70 32.68 -3.22
C SER A 38 25.16 31.90 -4.46
N ASP A 39 25.28 30.58 -4.38
CA ASP A 39 25.43 29.72 -5.56
C ASP A 39 24.06 29.43 -6.17
N HIS A 40 23.72 30.13 -7.26
CA HIS A 40 22.46 29.99 -7.98
C HIS A 40 22.35 28.64 -8.73
N ALA A 41 22.15 27.54 -7.98
CA ALA A 41 21.70 26.27 -8.53
C ALA A 41 20.20 26.11 -8.24
N ARG A 42 19.35 26.45 -9.22
CA ARG A 42 17.95 26.00 -9.21
C ARG A 42 17.92 24.52 -9.58
N THR A 43 17.80 23.65 -8.59
CA THR A 43 17.48 22.24 -8.81
C THR A 43 16.00 21.99 -8.50
N THR A 44 15.32 21.24 -9.36
CA THR A 44 13.96 20.77 -9.10
C THR A 44 14.09 19.38 -8.47
N ILE A 45 13.80 19.27 -7.17
CA ILE A 45 13.73 17.99 -6.48
C ILE A 45 12.29 17.49 -6.58
N THR A 46 12.03 16.53 -7.46
CA THR A 46 10.73 15.84 -7.50
C THR A 46 10.72 14.73 -6.44
N ALA A 47 9.90 14.90 -5.41
CA ALA A 47 9.64 13.83 -4.46
C ALA A 47 8.77 12.76 -5.14
N LEU A 48 9.30 11.55 -5.28
CA LEU A 48 8.55 10.42 -5.84
C LEU A 48 7.93 9.59 -4.71
N ARG A 49 6.62 9.34 -4.80
CA ARG A 49 5.93 8.35 -3.98
C ARG A 49 5.97 6.99 -4.68
N LEU A 50 6.57 6.00 -4.04
CA LEU A 50 6.59 4.63 -4.55
C LEU A 50 5.18 4.03 -4.51
N ALA A 51 4.67 3.61 -5.66
CA ALA A 51 3.43 2.86 -5.78
C ALA A 51 3.73 1.35 -5.69
N PRO A 52 2.83 0.55 -5.10
CA PRO A 52 2.96 -0.90 -5.11
C PRO A 52 2.83 -1.46 -6.54
N PRO A 53 3.34 -2.66 -6.82
CA PRO A 53 3.13 -3.31 -8.10
C PRO A 53 1.64 -3.60 -8.29
N GLN A 54 1.16 -3.54 -9.52
CA GLN A 54 -0.24 -3.72 -9.87
C GLN A 54 -0.46 -5.13 -10.42
N ILE A 55 -1.45 -5.84 -9.88
CA ILE A 55 -1.87 -7.13 -10.42
C ILE A 55 -2.64 -6.87 -11.72
N THR A 56 -2.16 -7.49 -12.80
CA THR A 56 -2.77 -7.44 -14.14
C THR A 56 -3.66 -8.65 -14.41
N GLY A 57 -3.51 -9.72 -13.64
CA GLY A 57 -4.32 -10.92 -13.73
C GLY A 57 -3.73 -12.09 -12.98
N PHE A 58 -4.39 -13.24 -13.08
CA PHE A 58 -3.94 -14.51 -12.53
C PHE A 58 -3.82 -15.51 -13.67
N SER A 59 -2.66 -16.15 -13.81
CA SER A 59 -2.48 -17.21 -14.81
C SER A 59 -2.96 -18.57 -14.30
N SER A 60 -3.00 -18.76 -12.98
CA SER A 60 -3.69 -19.87 -12.35
C SER A 60 -4.29 -19.45 -11.01
N CYS A 61 -5.47 -20.00 -10.72
CA CYS A 61 -6.13 -19.91 -9.43
C CYS A 61 -6.87 -21.24 -9.23
N ILE A 62 -6.21 -22.17 -8.53
CA ILE A 62 -6.72 -23.52 -8.34
C ILE A 62 -6.70 -23.90 -6.85
N ARG A 63 -7.36 -25.00 -6.52
CA ARG A 63 -7.32 -25.54 -5.16
C ARG A 63 -5.89 -26.03 -4.87
N PRO A 64 -5.35 -25.82 -3.65
CA PRO A 64 -4.02 -26.28 -3.31
C PRO A 64 -3.90 -27.79 -3.56
N PRO A 65 -2.95 -28.24 -4.41
CA PRO A 65 -2.74 -29.66 -4.63
C PRO A 65 -2.25 -30.33 -3.34
N VAL A 66 -2.86 -31.46 -2.99
CA VAL A 66 -2.57 -32.22 -1.75
C VAL A 66 -1.12 -32.70 -1.71
N LEU A 67 -0.55 -33.02 -2.87
CA LEU A 67 0.83 -33.50 -3.02
C LEU A 67 1.87 -32.36 -3.08
N GLY A 68 1.44 -31.13 -2.82
CA GLY A 68 2.27 -29.95 -2.96
C GLY A 68 2.30 -29.41 -4.40
N GLY A 69 2.61 -28.12 -4.52
CA GLY A 69 2.73 -27.45 -5.82
C GLY A 69 2.22 -26.02 -5.83
N SER A 70 2.24 -25.42 -7.02
CA SER A 70 1.65 -24.11 -7.29
C SER A 70 0.13 -24.20 -7.25
N PHE A 71 -0.51 -23.30 -6.51
CA PHE A 71 -1.98 -23.19 -6.51
C PHE A 71 -2.45 -21.84 -7.03
N MET A 72 -1.58 -20.83 -7.01
CA MET A 72 -1.89 -19.51 -7.51
C MET A 72 -0.67 -18.90 -8.20
N LYS A 73 -0.89 -18.35 -9.39
CA LYS A 73 0.12 -17.61 -10.14
C LYS A 73 -0.36 -16.20 -10.42
N ILE A 74 0.31 -15.24 -9.82
CA ILE A 74 -0.05 -13.81 -9.87
C ILE A 74 0.77 -13.14 -10.94
N VAL A 75 0.11 -12.49 -11.91
CA VAL A 75 0.77 -11.70 -12.95
C VAL A 75 0.70 -10.23 -12.58
N PHE A 76 1.84 -9.59 -12.38
CA PHE A 76 1.92 -8.20 -11.93
C PHE A 76 2.93 -7.38 -12.73
N GLN A 77 2.79 -6.06 -12.66
CA GLN A 77 3.70 -5.09 -13.27
C GLN A 77 3.73 -3.80 -12.45
N TRP A 78 4.81 -3.02 -12.51
CA TRP A 78 4.78 -1.68 -11.93
C TRP A 78 3.88 -0.74 -12.74
N PRO A 79 3.27 0.27 -12.10
CA PRO A 79 2.28 1.14 -12.77
C PRO A 79 2.89 2.02 -13.86
N ASN A 80 4.20 2.25 -13.86
CA ASN A 80 4.89 3.07 -14.84
C ASN A 80 6.18 2.37 -15.30
N ALA A 81 6.54 2.58 -16.56
CA ALA A 81 7.81 2.14 -17.15
C ALA A 81 8.94 3.18 -16.99
N ALA A 82 8.68 4.34 -16.39
CA ALA A 82 9.69 5.35 -16.10
C ALA A 82 10.53 5.01 -14.86
N ALA A 83 11.69 5.65 -14.73
CA ALA A 83 12.51 5.55 -13.53
C ALA A 83 11.71 5.99 -12.28
N PRO A 84 11.89 5.33 -11.13
CA PRO A 84 12.82 4.24 -10.84
C PRO A 84 12.29 2.85 -11.21
N TYR A 85 11.02 2.70 -11.64
CA TYR A 85 10.43 1.38 -11.90
C TYR A 85 11.08 0.63 -13.08
N SER A 86 11.64 1.36 -14.05
CA SER A 86 12.39 0.77 -15.18
C SER A 86 13.60 -0.08 -14.77
N THR A 87 14.18 0.18 -13.60
CA THR A 87 15.36 -0.54 -13.09
C THR A 87 14.98 -1.57 -12.03
N MET A 88 13.69 -1.66 -11.67
CA MET A 88 13.23 -2.61 -10.66
C MET A 88 13.17 -4.03 -11.21
N THR A 89 13.47 -4.98 -10.35
CA THR A 89 13.41 -6.42 -10.61
C THR A 89 12.51 -7.08 -9.58
N SER A 90 12.26 -8.38 -9.72
CA SER A 90 11.47 -9.14 -8.74
C SER A 90 11.96 -9.02 -7.29
N ALA A 91 13.24 -8.69 -7.07
CA ALA A 91 13.81 -8.42 -5.75
C ALA A 91 13.27 -7.14 -5.09
N ASN A 92 12.72 -6.22 -5.87
CA ASN A 92 12.09 -4.98 -5.42
C ASN A 92 10.62 -5.16 -5.01
N VAL A 93 10.17 -6.41 -4.84
CA VAL A 93 8.83 -6.72 -4.34
C VAL A 93 8.95 -7.46 -3.01
N GLN A 94 8.35 -6.89 -1.98
CA GLN A 94 8.16 -7.59 -0.72
C GLN A 94 6.79 -8.24 -0.70
N TRP A 95 6.79 -9.55 -0.46
CA TRP A 95 5.60 -10.36 -0.35
C TRP A 95 5.32 -10.71 1.11
N ARG A 96 4.07 -10.58 1.52
CA ARG A 96 3.64 -10.95 2.88
C ARG A 96 2.31 -11.67 2.87
N VAL A 97 2.11 -12.48 3.90
CA VAL A 97 0.81 -13.07 4.25
C VAL A 97 0.62 -12.86 5.74
N GLY A 98 -0.33 -12.00 6.10
CA GLY A 98 -0.44 -11.49 7.47
C GLY A 98 0.88 -10.86 7.93
N THR A 99 1.46 -11.37 9.01
CA THR A 99 2.73 -10.88 9.57
C THR A 99 3.97 -11.53 8.96
N THR A 100 3.80 -12.58 8.16
CA THR A 100 4.91 -13.41 7.66
C THR A 100 5.37 -12.92 6.30
N VAL A 101 6.67 -12.67 6.16
CA VAL A 101 7.29 -12.40 4.85
C VAL A 101 7.48 -13.73 4.12
N ILE A 102 7.01 -13.80 2.88
CA ILE A 102 7.20 -14.95 2.01
C ILE A 102 8.11 -14.58 0.84
N ALA A 103 8.75 -15.58 0.24
CA ALA A 103 9.61 -15.39 -0.93
C ALA A 103 9.13 -16.33 -2.04
N PRO A 104 8.12 -15.95 -2.82
CA PRO A 104 7.67 -16.75 -3.95
C PRO A 104 8.70 -16.74 -5.08
N VAL A 105 8.65 -17.77 -5.91
CA VAL A 105 9.46 -17.81 -7.12
C VAL A 105 8.82 -16.87 -8.13
N VAL A 106 9.55 -15.85 -8.56
CA VAL A 106 9.08 -14.88 -9.55
C VAL A 106 9.85 -15.02 -10.85
N THR A 107 9.13 -15.16 -11.95
CA THR A 107 9.69 -15.22 -13.32
C THR A 107 9.32 -13.98 -14.12
N GLY A 108 10.18 -13.56 -15.05
CA GLY A 108 9.99 -12.36 -15.89
C GLY A 108 11.14 -11.35 -15.77
N PRO A 109 11.01 -10.16 -16.38
CA PRO A 109 9.83 -9.68 -17.09
C PRO A 109 9.62 -10.38 -18.45
N ASN A 110 8.37 -10.51 -18.89
CA ASN A 110 8.05 -10.89 -20.27
C ASN A 110 8.21 -9.70 -21.23
N ALA A 111 7.94 -9.88 -22.53
CA ALA A 111 8.03 -8.82 -23.53
C ALA A 111 7.14 -7.59 -23.26
N GLN A 112 6.13 -7.73 -22.39
CA GLN A 112 5.24 -6.65 -21.95
C GLN A 112 5.62 -6.08 -20.57
N GLY A 113 6.76 -6.44 -19.99
CA GLY A 113 7.20 -5.95 -18.68
C GLY A 113 6.49 -6.58 -17.47
N ARG A 114 5.78 -7.71 -17.68
CA ARG A 114 5.02 -8.39 -16.61
C ARG A 114 5.85 -9.49 -15.96
N TYR A 115 5.69 -9.61 -14.66
CA TYR A 115 6.28 -10.64 -13.82
C TYR A 115 5.19 -11.62 -13.39
N THR A 116 5.57 -12.89 -13.22
CA THR A 116 4.68 -13.94 -12.73
C THR A 116 5.25 -14.52 -11.44
N ALA A 117 4.54 -14.32 -10.32
CA ALA A 117 4.87 -14.92 -9.04
C ALA A 117 4.14 -16.25 -8.87
N ASP A 118 4.89 -17.30 -8.53
CA ASP A 118 4.38 -18.63 -8.26
C ASP A 118 4.25 -18.86 -6.75
N ILE A 119 3.00 -18.98 -6.29
CA ILE A 119 2.66 -19.23 -4.89
C ILE A 119 2.39 -20.71 -4.71
N THR A 120 3.26 -21.36 -3.93
CA THR A 120 3.18 -22.78 -3.64
C THR A 120 2.63 -23.05 -2.25
N THR A 121 2.07 -24.24 -2.07
CA THR A 121 1.59 -24.70 -0.76
C THR A 121 2.70 -24.75 0.29
N GLY A 122 3.95 -25.05 -0.10
CA GLY A 122 5.10 -25.07 0.81
C GLY A 122 5.37 -23.74 1.50
N LEU A 123 5.17 -22.61 0.78
CA LEU A 123 5.29 -21.26 1.34
C LEU A 123 4.23 -20.95 2.41
N LEU A 124 3.14 -21.70 2.39
CA LEU A 124 1.99 -21.53 3.27
C LEU A 124 1.84 -22.71 4.24
N SER A 125 2.85 -23.58 4.37
CA SER A 125 2.74 -24.83 5.14
C SER A 125 2.35 -24.66 6.61
N GLY A 126 2.54 -23.47 7.20
CA GLY A 126 2.00 -23.10 8.52
C GLY A 126 0.58 -22.48 8.51
N LEU A 127 0.08 -22.02 7.36
CA LEU A 127 -1.26 -21.46 7.14
C LEU A 127 -2.23 -22.45 6.48
N LEU A 128 -1.76 -23.57 5.92
CA LEU A 128 -2.56 -24.54 5.17
C LEU A 128 -3.65 -25.25 5.97
N GLY A 129 -3.47 -25.41 7.28
CA GLY A 129 -4.53 -25.92 8.16
C GLY A 129 -5.78 -25.04 8.17
N SER A 130 -5.65 -23.76 7.76
CA SER A 130 -6.72 -22.78 7.68
C SER A 130 -7.18 -22.47 6.25
N LEU A 131 -6.47 -22.94 5.21
CA LEU A 131 -6.73 -22.54 3.80
C LEU A 131 -8.02 -23.11 3.20
N LEU A 132 -8.58 -24.14 3.82
CA LEU A 132 -9.88 -24.69 3.45
C LEU A 132 -10.96 -23.95 4.23
N GLY A 133 -11.63 -22.99 3.57
CA GLY A 133 -12.69 -22.19 4.17
C GLY A 133 -12.27 -20.85 4.78
N ALA A 134 -10.98 -20.50 4.76
CA ALA A 134 -10.52 -19.14 5.10
C ALA A 134 -9.93 -18.42 3.88
N ASP A 135 -10.04 -17.10 3.93
CA ASP A 135 -9.42 -16.20 2.96
C ASP A 135 -7.93 -16.06 3.24
N VAL A 136 -7.11 -16.23 2.21
CA VAL A 136 -5.68 -15.91 2.27
C VAL A 136 -5.42 -14.65 1.49
N ILE A 137 -4.96 -13.63 2.20
CA ILE A 137 -4.62 -12.33 1.64
C ILE A 137 -3.10 -12.25 1.52
N LEU A 138 -2.62 -12.15 0.29
CA LEU A 138 -1.23 -11.87 -0.02
C LEU A 138 -1.08 -10.39 -0.24
N GLU A 139 -0.05 -9.80 0.36
CA GLU A 139 0.29 -8.39 0.23
C GLU A 139 1.57 -8.22 -0.57
N MET A 140 1.57 -7.23 -1.46
CA MET A 140 2.69 -6.85 -2.30
C MET A 140 3.03 -5.38 -2.06
N ARG A 141 4.29 -5.13 -1.73
CA ARG A 141 4.85 -3.77 -1.59
C ARG A 141 6.07 -3.62 -2.48
N THR A 142 6.26 -2.43 -3.03
CA THR A 142 7.50 -2.08 -3.73
C THR A 142 8.56 -1.70 -2.71
N THR A 143 9.77 -2.21 -2.86
CA THR A 143 10.93 -1.87 -2.05
C THR A 143 12.05 -1.29 -2.92
N TYR A 144 12.58 -0.13 -2.54
CA TYR A 144 13.61 0.54 -3.32
C TYR A 144 14.54 1.34 -2.40
N SER A 145 15.83 0.99 -2.36
CA SER A 145 16.85 1.70 -1.59
C SER A 145 16.45 1.93 -0.11
N GLY A 146 15.89 0.92 0.54
CA GLY A 146 15.40 0.99 1.93
C GLY A 146 14.00 1.59 2.11
N TRP A 147 13.43 2.22 1.08
CA TRP A 147 12.06 2.71 1.10
C TRP A 147 11.07 1.60 0.75
N THR A 148 9.86 1.71 1.29
CA THR A 148 8.73 0.83 0.96
C THR A 148 7.54 1.66 0.49
N SER A 149 6.76 1.11 -0.44
CA SER A 149 5.53 1.77 -0.88
C SER A 149 4.56 1.91 0.31
N PRO A 150 3.98 3.11 0.52
CA PRO A 150 2.92 3.29 1.52
C PRO A 150 1.67 2.51 1.12
N GLY A 151 1.37 2.44 -0.18
CA GLY A 151 0.32 1.60 -0.73
C GLY A 151 0.68 0.12 -0.72
N VAL A 152 -0.35 -0.72 -0.69
CA VAL A 152 -0.27 -2.18 -0.74
C VAL A 152 -1.21 -2.68 -1.81
N THR A 153 -0.70 -3.54 -2.69
CA THR A 153 -1.55 -4.32 -3.58
C THR A 153 -1.79 -5.68 -2.94
N THR A 154 -3.03 -6.13 -2.89
CA THR A 154 -3.38 -7.42 -2.30
C THR A 154 -3.98 -8.38 -3.32
N ALA A 155 -3.68 -9.67 -3.16
CA ALA A 155 -4.33 -10.76 -3.86
C ALA A 155 -5.06 -11.61 -2.83
N THR A 156 -6.39 -11.69 -2.93
CA THR A 156 -7.19 -12.50 -2.02
C THR A 156 -7.52 -13.82 -2.70
N TYR A 157 -7.19 -14.91 -2.02
CA TYR A 157 -7.53 -16.26 -2.39
C TYR A 157 -8.65 -16.76 -1.49
N ASN A 158 -9.78 -17.15 -2.07
CA ASN A 158 -10.90 -17.76 -1.36
C ASN A 158 -11.19 -19.15 -1.95
N ALA A 159 -11.24 -20.17 -1.09
CA ALA A 159 -11.61 -21.53 -1.47
C ALA A 159 -12.70 -22.09 -0.54
N PRO A 160 -13.95 -22.24 -1.03
CA PRO A 160 -15.02 -22.79 -0.22
C PRO A 160 -14.80 -24.28 0.11
N LEU A 161 -15.21 -24.68 1.32
CA LEU A 161 -14.99 -26.03 1.87
C LEU A 161 -15.80 -27.12 1.15
N ILE A 162 -17.06 -26.86 0.81
CA ILE A 162 -18.05 -27.91 0.54
C ILE A 162 -18.39 -28.02 -0.96
N ALA A 163 -18.35 -26.92 -1.71
CA ALA A 163 -18.46 -26.90 -3.18
C ALA A 163 -18.09 -25.50 -3.70
N GLY A 164 -17.47 -25.44 -4.90
CA GLY A 164 -17.14 -24.18 -5.57
C GLY A 164 -15.70 -24.12 -6.08
N ALA A 165 -15.52 -23.47 -7.24
CA ALA A 165 -14.19 -23.15 -7.75
C ALA A 165 -13.55 -22.08 -6.84
N PRO A 166 -12.24 -22.16 -6.58
CA PRO A 166 -11.55 -21.11 -5.85
C PRO A 166 -11.62 -19.81 -6.64
N THR A 167 -11.63 -18.69 -5.93
CA THR A 167 -11.64 -17.35 -6.51
C THR A 167 -10.38 -16.60 -6.10
N CYS A 168 -9.81 -15.88 -7.05
CA CYS A 168 -8.66 -15.00 -6.84
C CYS A 168 -9.07 -13.59 -7.24
N THR A 169 -9.06 -12.67 -6.29
CA THR A 169 -9.45 -11.28 -6.53
C THR A 169 -8.26 -10.35 -6.28
N PRO A 170 -7.94 -9.47 -7.24
CA PRO A 170 -6.91 -8.46 -7.04
C PRO A 170 -7.53 -7.21 -6.39
N ALA A 171 -6.81 -6.60 -5.46
CA ALA A 171 -7.10 -5.26 -4.96
C ALA A 171 -5.81 -4.43 -5.04
N ASN A 172 -5.73 -3.63 -6.10
CA ASN A 172 -4.57 -2.82 -6.40
C ASN A 172 -4.51 -1.58 -5.50
N GLY A 173 -3.37 -1.38 -4.85
CA GLY A 173 -3.12 -0.20 -4.02
C GLY A 173 -2.63 0.99 -4.83
N VAL A 174 -2.88 2.19 -4.31
CA VAL A 174 -2.37 3.47 -4.81
C VAL A 174 -1.22 4.00 -3.96
#